data_AF-A0A6P1I4V6-F1
#
_entry.id   AF-A0A6P1I4V6-F1
#
_cell.length_a   1.000
_cell.length_b   1.000
_cell.length_c   1.000
_cell.angle_alpha   90.00
_cell.angle_beta   90.00
_cell.angle_gamma   90.00
#
_symmetry.space_group_name_H-M   'P 1'
#
loop_
_entity.id
_entity.type
_entity.pdbx_description
1 polymer ?
#
loop_
_entity_poly.entity_id
_entity_poly.type
_entity_poly.pdbx_seq_one_letter_code
_entity_poly.pdbx_strand_id
1 'polypeptide(L)'
;MSHNLGTTAPAAHDHELARTAVPTVESGPKRVRHHWTLTRTGLYLLLAALPLLAISAQVFGVVPMNTTGALVIIPLAAALAVLCVFAPHPIDRIVGHGLGWGMFACLVYDIFRLDTVYLLDLWGDFIPKMGTWLHSGSDTRTGAIVGYLWRYIGDGGGIGIGFFLIALALGLQHLSRRTVVLTSVAFAVFPVWAGLIATVALSPDGQQAMFPLTPTTLALSLIGHLIFGLVLGLGFLRARRSVGRHWPWSPLLPAARRAGSRTHPFHGRPASRFRSAVRLPARAGRPRSAALMQACGECGATARDTEG
;
A
#
# COMPACT_ATOMS: atom_id res chain seq x y z
N MET A 1 -17.44 -60.18 -83.84
CA MET A 1 -18.43 -59.71 -82.84
C MET A 1 -17.72 -58.79 -81.87
N SER A 2 -18.13 -57.58 -81.52
CA SER A 2 -18.93 -56.50 -82.10
C SER A 2 -18.85 -55.36 -81.05
N HIS A 3 -18.85 -54.10 -81.51
CA HIS A 3 -19.12 -52.85 -80.77
C HIS A 3 -18.05 -52.15 -79.90
N ASN A 4 -17.44 -51.13 -80.52
CA ASN A 4 -17.39 -49.69 -80.21
C ASN A 4 -18.06 -49.10 -78.93
N LEU A 5 -17.53 -47.90 -78.60
CA LEU A 5 -17.99 -46.80 -77.71
C LEU A 5 -17.37 -46.87 -76.31
N GLY A 6 -16.82 -45.82 -75.70
CA GLY A 6 -16.86 -44.39 -75.98
C GLY A 6 -16.57 -43.67 -74.66
N THR A 7 -15.77 -42.62 -74.77
CA THR A 7 -15.49 -41.49 -73.85
C THR A 7 -16.37 -41.34 -72.60
N THR A 8 -15.76 -41.06 -71.44
CA THR A 8 -16.09 -39.91 -70.57
C THR A 8 -15.17 -39.85 -69.34
N ALA A 9 -14.50 -38.71 -69.18
CA ALA A 9 -13.87 -38.30 -67.93
C ALA A 9 -14.93 -37.67 -66.99
N PRO A 10 -14.85 -37.89 -65.67
CA PRO A 10 -15.38 -36.96 -64.67
C PRO A 10 -14.20 -36.24 -63.99
N ALA A 11 -14.09 -34.93 -64.17
CA ALA A 11 -14.67 -33.91 -63.30
C ALA A 11 -13.80 -33.66 -62.07
N ALA A 12 -12.99 -32.60 -62.20
CA ALA A 12 -12.34 -31.93 -61.10
C ALA A 12 -13.41 -31.49 -60.09
N HIS A 13 -13.29 -31.95 -58.84
CA HIS A 13 -14.04 -31.39 -57.73
C HIS A 13 -13.24 -30.23 -57.14
N ASP A 14 -13.71 -29.03 -57.46
CA ASP A 14 -13.39 -27.79 -56.77
C ASP A 14 -13.84 -27.90 -55.30
N HIS A 15 -12.90 -28.13 -54.39
CA HIS A 15 -13.12 -27.88 -52.97
C HIS A 15 -12.81 -26.42 -52.66
N GLU A 16 -13.76 -25.59 -53.05
CA GLU A 16 -13.89 -24.19 -52.70
C GLU A 16 -14.24 -24.03 -51.21
N LEU A 17 -13.42 -23.25 -50.51
CA LEU A 17 -13.74 -22.38 -49.37
C LEU A 17 -14.70 -22.91 -48.30
N ALA A 18 -14.13 -23.57 -47.29
CA ALA A 18 -14.60 -23.41 -45.91
C ALA A 18 -13.46 -22.85 -45.06
N ARG A 19 -13.17 -21.55 -45.23
CA ARG A 19 -12.50 -20.78 -44.18
C ARG A 19 -13.41 -20.81 -42.96
N THR A 20 -13.14 -21.71 -42.03
CA THR A 20 -13.59 -21.60 -40.65
C THR A 20 -13.14 -20.24 -40.13
N ALA A 21 -14.06 -19.27 -40.16
CA ALA A 21 -13.91 -17.99 -39.52
C ALA A 21 -13.67 -18.28 -38.03
N VAL A 22 -12.43 -18.05 -37.59
CA VAL A 22 -12.11 -17.97 -36.18
C VAL A 22 -13.04 -16.91 -35.59
N PRO A 23 -13.86 -17.22 -34.57
CA PRO A 23 -14.70 -16.22 -33.95
C PRO A 23 -13.77 -15.15 -33.39
N THR A 24 -13.80 -13.97 -34.00
CA THR A 24 -13.24 -12.75 -33.45
C THR A 24 -13.99 -12.49 -32.15
N VAL A 25 -13.41 -12.92 -31.04
CA VAL A 25 -13.82 -12.49 -29.71
C VAL A 25 -13.58 -10.99 -29.67
N GLU A 26 -14.62 -10.19 -29.94
CA GLU A 26 -14.64 -8.77 -29.63
C GLU A 26 -14.50 -8.63 -28.12
N SER A 27 -13.27 -8.64 -27.64
CA SER A 27 -12.93 -8.15 -26.31
C SER A 27 -12.97 -6.63 -26.34
N GLY A 28 -14.17 -6.08 -26.57
CA GLY A 28 -14.44 -4.68 -26.33
C GLY A 28 -14.10 -4.37 -24.86
N PRO A 29 -13.37 -3.29 -24.56
CA PRO A 29 -13.07 -2.94 -23.18
C PRO A 29 -14.39 -2.80 -22.42
N LYS A 30 -14.68 -3.73 -21.50
CA LYS A 30 -15.83 -3.64 -20.60
C LYS A 30 -15.74 -2.28 -19.93
N ARG A 31 -16.68 -1.39 -20.28
CA ARG A 31 -16.79 -0.05 -19.74
C ARG A 31 -16.96 -0.18 -18.22
N VAL A 32 -15.85 -0.10 -17.48
CA VAL A 32 -15.90 -0.10 -16.01
C VAL A 32 -16.77 1.08 -15.66
N ARG A 33 -17.88 0.81 -15.00
CA ARG A 33 -18.86 1.82 -14.63
C ARG A 33 -18.19 2.76 -13.61
N HIS A 34 -17.63 3.87 -14.07
CA HIS A 34 -16.82 4.81 -13.27
C HIS A 34 -17.49 5.24 -11.96
N HIS A 35 -18.82 5.28 -11.89
CA HIS A 35 -19.56 5.59 -10.66
C HIS A 35 -19.31 4.57 -9.55
N TRP A 36 -19.26 3.27 -9.85
CA TRP A 36 -19.00 2.24 -8.83
C TRP A 36 -17.60 2.34 -8.26
N THR A 37 -16.61 2.66 -9.11
CA THR A 37 -15.24 2.82 -8.65
C THR A 37 -15.10 4.04 -7.75
N LEU A 38 -15.80 5.15 -8.06
CA LEU A 38 -15.83 6.33 -7.22
C LEU A 38 -16.50 6.04 -5.88
N THR A 39 -17.70 5.44 -5.89
CA THR A 39 -18.41 5.05 -4.66
C THR A 39 -17.55 4.15 -3.78
N ARG A 40 -16.97 3.10 -4.34
CA ARG A 40 -16.13 2.16 -3.59
C ARG A 40 -14.88 2.83 -3.01
N THR A 41 -14.23 3.71 -3.78
CA THR A 41 -13.09 4.50 -3.29
C THR A 41 -13.51 5.43 -2.15
N GLY A 42 -14.66 6.10 -2.28
CA GLY A 42 -15.23 6.95 -1.23
C GLY A 42 -15.53 6.18 0.05
N LEU A 43 -16.09 4.98 -0.05
CA LEU A 43 -16.34 4.10 1.10
C LEU A 43 -15.05 3.67 1.80
N TYR A 44 -13.98 3.38 1.05
CA TYR A 44 -12.67 3.09 1.65
C TYR A 44 -12.04 4.30 2.34
N LEU A 45 -12.16 5.49 1.74
CA LEU A 45 -11.69 6.73 2.37
C LEU A 45 -12.49 7.05 3.64
N LEU A 46 -13.80 6.82 3.62
CA LEU A 46 -14.65 6.96 4.79
C LEU A 46 -14.23 5.97 5.88
N LEU A 47 -14.09 4.69 5.55
CA LEU A 47 -13.62 3.67 6.50
C LEU A 47 -12.22 4.01 7.05
N ALA A 48 -11.33 4.56 6.23
CA ALA A 48 -9.99 4.98 6.64
C ALA A 48 -9.98 6.15 7.63
N ALA A 49 -10.95 7.07 7.51
CA ALA A 49 -11.03 8.26 8.36
C ALA A 49 -11.81 8.02 9.66
N LEU A 50 -12.84 7.17 9.64
CA LEU A 50 -13.76 6.98 10.76
C LEU A 50 -13.08 6.53 12.07
N PRO A 51 -12.09 5.61 12.10
CA PRO A 51 -11.45 5.21 13.34
C PRO A 51 -10.81 6.38 14.09
N LEU A 52 -10.11 7.27 13.37
CA LEU A 52 -9.49 8.47 13.94
C LEU A 52 -10.54 9.47 14.39
N LEU A 53 -11.57 9.70 13.57
CA LEU A 53 -12.66 10.62 13.90
C LEU A 53 -13.48 10.14 15.10
N ALA A 54 -13.63 8.83 15.29
CA ALA A 54 -14.33 8.25 16.44
C ALA A 54 -13.59 8.52 17.75
N ILE A 55 -12.25 8.49 17.73
CA ILE A 55 -11.43 8.89 18.89
C ILE A 55 -11.68 10.36 19.22
N SER A 56 -11.60 11.26 18.23
CA SER A 56 -11.88 12.67 18.45
C SER A 56 -13.30 12.87 18.97
N ALA A 57 -14.31 12.26 18.36
CA ALA A 57 -15.70 12.40 18.76
C ALA A 57 -15.96 11.90 20.20
N GLN A 58 -15.32 10.80 20.60
CA GLN A 58 -15.35 10.30 21.99
C GLN A 58 -14.73 11.30 22.96
N VAL A 59 -13.56 11.85 22.61
CA VAL A 59 -12.82 12.79 23.47
C VAL A 59 -13.52 14.14 23.57
N PHE A 60 -14.26 14.57 22.55
CA PHE A 60 -15.14 15.76 22.60
C PHE A 60 -16.50 15.48 23.25
N GLY A 61 -16.80 14.24 23.64
CA GLY A 61 -18.10 13.88 24.21
C GLY A 61 -19.27 13.94 23.23
N VAL A 62 -18.99 13.95 21.92
CA VAL A 62 -20.02 14.04 20.85
C VAL A 62 -20.75 12.71 20.68
N VAL A 63 -20.00 11.62 20.53
CA VAL A 63 -20.57 10.28 20.42
C VAL A 63 -19.59 9.24 20.99
N PRO A 64 -20.09 8.24 21.74
CA PRO A 64 -19.25 7.16 22.24
C PRO A 64 -18.58 6.32 21.14
N MET A 65 -17.35 5.89 21.40
CA MET A 65 -16.53 5.11 20.47
C MET A 65 -17.08 3.68 20.28
N ASN A 66 -17.65 3.08 21.32
CA ASN A 66 -18.36 1.79 21.22
C ASN A 66 -19.56 1.88 20.25
N THR A 67 -20.34 2.97 20.29
CA THR A 67 -21.50 3.19 19.42
C THR A 67 -21.06 3.36 17.97
N THR A 68 -20.10 4.24 17.71
CA THR A 68 -19.56 4.45 16.35
C THR A 68 -18.85 3.20 15.81
N GLY A 69 -18.08 2.52 16.66
CA GLY A 69 -17.44 1.25 16.35
C GLY A 69 -18.44 0.18 15.92
N ALA A 70 -19.42 -0.11 16.78
CA ALA A 70 -20.38 -1.20 16.58
C ALA A 70 -21.40 -0.93 15.47
N LEU A 71 -21.89 0.31 15.34
CA LEU A 71 -22.99 0.63 14.42
C LEU A 71 -22.54 1.15 13.06
N VAL A 72 -21.31 1.66 12.95
CA VAL A 72 -20.84 2.31 11.71
C VAL A 72 -19.57 1.64 11.19
N ILE A 73 -18.49 1.63 11.98
CA ILE A 73 -17.17 1.25 11.50
C ILE A 73 -17.08 -0.25 11.19
N ILE A 74 -17.50 -1.10 12.13
CA ILE A 74 -17.47 -2.57 11.96
C ILE A 74 -18.43 -3.01 10.84
N PRO A 75 -19.69 -2.56 10.76
CA PRO A 75 -20.58 -2.90 9.66
C PRO A 75 -20.05 -2.44 8.29
N LEU A 76 -19.49 -1.23 8.20
CA LEU A 76 -18.88 -0.74 6.96
C LEU A 76 -17.67 -1.58 6.55
N ALA A 77 -16.79 -1.91 7.49
CA ALA A 77 -15.64 -2.78 7.25
C ALA A 77 -16.08 -4.17 6.78
N ALA A 78 -17.08 -4.77 7.43
CA ALA A 78 -17.64 -6.07 7.07
C ALA A 78 -18.27 -6.02 5.67
N ALA A 79 -19.08 -5.01 5.36
CA ALA A 79 -19.68 -4.84 4.04
C ALA A 79 -18.62 -4.70 2.94
N LEU A 80 -17.56 -3.91 3.17
CA LEU A 80 -16.46 -3.78 2.23
C LEU A 80 -15.64 -5.06 2.10
N ALA A 81 -15.44 -5.83 3.18
CA ALA A 81 -14.79 -7.14 3.13
C ALA A 81 -15.62 -8.15 2.30
N VAL A 82 -16.93 -8.21 2.53
CA VAL A 82 -17.87 -9.01 1.73
C VAL A 82 -17.79 -8.59 0.26
N LEU A 83 -17.81 -7.29 -0.04
CA LEU A 83 -17.64 -6.79 -1.41
C LEU A 83 -16.27 -7.15 -2.01
N CYS A 84 -15.18 -7.17 -1.23
CA CYS A 84 -13.87 -7.63 -1.71
C CYS A 84 -13.88 -9.10 -2.11
N VAL A 85 -14.59 -9.95 -1.36
CA VAL A 85 -14.65 -11.39 -1.59
C VAL A 85 -15.58 -11.73 -2.76
N PHE A 86 -16.79 -11.20 -2.76
CA PHE A 86 -17.83 -11.60 -3.71
C PHE A 86 -17.88 -10.72 -4.98
N ALA A 87 -17.36 -9.50 -4.91
CA ALA A 87 -17.33 -8.56 -6.03
C ALA A 87 -15.96 -7.85 -6.12
N PRO A 88 -14.86 -8.60 -6.32
CA PRO A 88 -13.50 -8.05 -6.30
C PRO A 88 -13.33 -6.97 -7.36
N HIS A 89 -12.69 -5.87 -6.96
CA HIS A 89 -12.45 -4.71 -7.80
C HIS A 89 -10.94 -4.34 -7.79
N PRO A 90 -10.36 -3.81 -8.89
CA PRO A 90 -8.93 -3.44 -8.93
C PRO A 90 -8.47 -2.53 -7.77
N ILE A 91 -9.32 -1.61 -7.32
CA ILE A 91 -9.05 -0.72 -6.17
C ILE A 91 -8.76 -1.51 -4.89
N ASP A 92 -9.32 -2.70 -4.70
CA ASP A 92 -9.15 -3.50 -3.47
C ASP A 92 -7.70 -3.91 -3.28
N ARG A 93 -6.94 -4.07 -4.37
CA ARG A 93 -5.49 -4.35 -4.29
C ARG A 93 -4.71 -3.16 -3.77
N ILE A 94 -5.13 -1.94 -4.12
CA ILE A 94 -4.53 -0.71 -3.62
C ILE A 94 -4.81 -0.60 -2.12
N VAL A 95 -6.06 -0.85 -1.73
CA VAL A 95 -6.50 -0.86 -0.33
C VAL A 95 -5.75 -1.90 0.48
N GLY A 96 -5.61 -3.14 -0.01
CA GLY A 96 -4.85 -4.19 0.69
C GLY A 96 -3.38 -3.81 0.89
N HIS A 97 -2.75 -3.18 -0.11
CA HIS A 97 -1.39 -2.65 0.04
C HIS A 97 -1.31 -1.49 1.04
N GLY A 98 -2.26 -0.56 1.00
CA GLY A 98 -2.34 0.55 1.94
C GLY A 98 -2.54 0.07 3.38
N LEU A 99 -3.47 -0.86 3.59
CA LEU A 99 -3.73 -1.49 4.87
C LEU A 99 -2.47 -2.16 5.42
N GLY A 100 -1.84 -3.03 4.63
CA GLY A 100 -0.65 -3.77 5.05
C GLY A 100 0.55 -2.88 5.37
N TRP A 101 0.85 -1.89 4.53
CA TRP A 101 1.95 -0.95 4.80
C TRP A 101 1.64 0.02 5.93
N GLY A 102 0.37 0.41 6.11
CA GLY A 102 -0.09 1.21 7.24
C GLY A 102 0.07 0.48 8.58
N MET A 103 -0.39 -0.77 8.65
CA MET A 103 -0.18 -1.63 9.82
C MET A 103 1.30 -1.82 10.12
N PHE A 104 2.13 -2.07 9.09
CA PHE A 104 3.57 -2.23 9.27
C PHE A 104 4.26 -0.95 9.73
N ALA A 105 3.90 0.21 9.17
CA ALA A 105 4.41 1.50 9.63
C ALA A 105 4.02 1.78 11.08
N CYS A 106 2.80 1.41 11.47
CA CYS A 106 2.33 1.52 12.85
C CYS A 106 3.11 0.59 13.79
N LEU A 107 3.41 -0.64 13.39
CA LEU A 107 4.28 -1.55 14.14
C LEU A 107 5.68 -0.96 14.37
N VAL A 108 6.32 -0.42 13.32
CA VAL A 108 7.66 0.17 13.42
C VAL A 108 7.65 1.43 14.29
N TYR A 109 6.60 2.25 14.21
CA TYR A 109 6.38 3.32 15.18
C TYR A 109 6.29 2.72 16.60
N ASP A 110 5.46 1.70 16.81
CA ASP A 110 5.25 1.15 18.15
C ASP A 110 6.50 0.54 18.78
N ILE A 111 7.44 -0.01 18.01
CA ILE A 111 8.74 -0.40 18.57
C ILE A 111 9.39 0.79 19.27
N PHE A 112 9.51 1.93 18.57
CA PHE A 112 10.02 3.17 19.17
C PHE A 112 9.15 3.66 20.34
N ARG A 113 7.83 3.67 20.18
CA ARG A 113 6.91 4.19 21.19
C ARG A 113 6.95 3.37 22.48
N LEU A 114 6.85 2.05 22.37
CA LEU A 114 6.77 1.16 23.52
C LEU A 114 8.08 1.14 24.29
N ASP A 115 9.22 1.31 23.63
CA ASP A 115 10.50 1.53 24.32
C ASP A 115 10.44 2.81 25.17
N THR A 116 9.92 3.92 24.61
CA THR A 116 9.80 5.18 25.37
C THR A 116 8.80 5.12 26.52
N VAL A 117 7.78 4.26 26.41
CA VAL A 117 6.75 4.05 27.43
C VAL A 117 7.23 3.11 28.53
N TYR A 118 7.68 1.91 28.18
CA TYR A 118 7.90 0.82 29.14
C TYR A 118 9.36 0.65 29.56
N LEU A 119 10.32 1.07 28.72
CA LEU A 119 11.74 0.98 29.09
C LEU A 119 12.26 2.28 29.69
N LEU A 120 11.76 3.43 29.19
CA LEU A 120 12.26 4.74 29.60
C LEU A 120 11.30 5.55 30.49
N ASP A 121 10.05 5.08 30.66
CA ASP A 121 8.99 5.73 31.45
C ASP A 121 8.81 7.22 31.12
N LEU A 122 8.99 7.59 29.86
CA LEU A 122 8.91 8.99 29.40
C LEU A 122 7.48 9.43 29.07
N TRP A 123 6.56 8.48 28.94
CA TRP A 123 5.17 8.72 28.58
C TRP A 123 4.28 7.50 28.90
N GLY A 124 3.07 7.72 29.40
CA GLY A 124 2.07 6.67 29.61
C GLY A 124 1.43 6.11 28.33
N ASP A 125 1.03 4.83 28.37
CA ASP A 125 0.30 4.18 27.29
C ASP A 125 -1.21 4.47 27.35
N PHE A 126 -1.71 5.31 26.43
CA PHE A 126 -3.14 5.59 26.33
C PHE A 126 -3.94 4.50 25.57
N ILE A 127 -3.27 3.55 24.91
CA ILE A 127 -3.92 2.57 24.01
C ILE A 127 -4.84 1.60 24.77
N PRO A 128 -4.47 1.06 25.95
CA PRO A 128 -5.39 0.22 26.72
C PRO A 128 -6.66 0.97 27.13
N LYS A 129 -6.54 2.25 27.53
CA LYS A 129 -7.69 3.10 27.86
C LYS A 129 -8.59 3.34 26.65
N MET A 130 -8.00 3.65 25.50
CA MET A 130 -8.77 3.75 24.24
C MET A 130 -9.55 2.46 23.93
N GLY A 131 -8.96 1.29 24.16
CA GLY A 131 -9.67 0.03 23.97
C GLY A 131 -10.89 -0.14 24.88
N THR A 132 -10.86 0.36 26.12
CA THR A 132 -12.05 0.35 27.01
C THR A 132 -13.20 1.20 26.47
N TRP A 133 -12.92 2.25 25.69
CA TRP A 133 -13.97 3.05 25.04
C TRP A 133 -14.75 2.26 23.99
N LEU A 134 -14.15 1.21 23.43
CA LEU A 134 -14.72 0.42 22.34
C LEU A 134 -15.60 -0.75 22.83
N HIS A 135 -15.21 -1.40 23.92
CA HIS A 135 -15.93 -2.58 24.46
C HIS A 135 -16.75 -2.30 25.72
N SER A 136 -16.70 -1.07 26.25
CA SER A 136 -17.45 -0.61 27.44
C SER A 136 -17.16 -1.35 28.74
N GLY A 137 -16.15 -2.22 28.78
CA GLY A 137 -15.67 -2.88 29.99
C GLY A 137 -14.54 -2.11 30.67
N SER A 138 -14.29 -2.43 31.94
CA SER A 138 -13.22 -1.83 32.76
C SER A 138 -11.93 -2.67 32.81
N ASP A 139 -11.92 -3.85 32.17
CA ASP A 139 -10.76 -4.74 32.19
C ASP A 139 -9.61 -4.18 31.35
N THR A 140 -8.45 -4.01 31.99
CA THR A 140 -7.24 -3.43 31.40
C THR A 140 -6.62 -4.34 30.34
N ARG A 141 -6.71 -5.67 30.52
CA ARG A 141 -6.15 -6.63 29.56
C ARG A 141 -6.95 -6.64 28.25
N THR A 142 -8.27 -6.71 28.36
CA THR A 142 -9.18 -6.63 27.21
C THR A 142 -9.07 -5.26 26.55
N GLY A 143 -8.97 -4.18 27.34
CA GLY A 143 -8.66 -2.83 26.86
C GLY A 143 -7.37 -2.79 26.03
N ALA A 144 -6.28 -3.39 26.50
CA ALA A 144 -5.03 -3.46 25.73
C ALA A 144 -5.21 -4.20 24.40
N ILE A 145 -5.81 -5.39 24.40
CA ILE A 145 -6.01 -6.19 23.18
C ILE A 145 -6.85 -5.42 22.16
N VAL A 146 -8.00 -4.90 22.59
CA VAL A 146 -8.91 -4.16 21.71
C VAL A 146 -8.28 -2.85 21.22
N GLY A 147 -7.58 -2.15 22.12
CA GLY A 147 -6.88 -0.91 21.80
C GLY A 147 -5.79 -1.10 20.75
N TYR A 148 -4.95 -2.14 20.88
CA TYR A 148 -3.90 -2.41 19.90
C TYR A 148 -4.47 -2.94 18.57
N LEU A 149 -5.54 -3.73 18.58
CA LEU A 149 -6.23 -4.13 17.35
C LEU A 149 -6.78 -2.89 16.61
N TRP A 150 -7.42 -1.97 17.34
CA TRP A 150 -7.90 -0.71 16.77
C TRP A 150 -6.76 0.13 16.23
N ARG A 151 -5.67 0.27 16.99
CA ARG A 151 -4.48 1.03 16.59
C ARG A 151 -3.86 0.50 15.31
N TYR A 152 -3.66 -0.81 15.17
CA TYR A 152 -3.01 -1.35 13.98
C TYR A 152 -3.95 -1.39 12.79
N ILE A 153 -5.15 -1.96 12.94
CA ILE A 153 -6.06 -2.22 11.82
C ILE A 153 -6.86 -0.96 11.46
N GLY A 154 -7.43 -0.30 12.48
CA GLY A 154 -8.24 0.91 12.33
C GLY A 154 -7.37 2.12 11.99
N ASP A 155 -6.51 2.55 12.91
CA ASP A 155 -5.74 3.78 12.73
C ASP A 155 -4.62 3.60 11.71
N GLY A 156 -3.62 2.75 12.00
CA GLY A 156 -2.47 2.53 11.14
C GLY A 156 -2.86 2.07 9.74
N GLY A 157 -3.70 1.04 9.67
CA GLY A 157 -4.27 0.51 8.43
C GLY A 157 -5.10 1.53 7.66
N GLY A 158 -6.01 2.24 8.34
CA GLY A 158 -6.83 3.30 7.76
C GLY A 158 -6.00 4.44 7.17
N ILE A 159 -5.03 4.97 7.93
CA ILE A 159 -4.09 6.00 7.46
C ILE A 159 -3.34 5.52 6.22
N GLY A 160 -2.89 4.26 6.21
CA GLY A 160 -2.21 3.65 5.07
C GLY A 160 -3.10 3.56 3.82
N ILE A 161 -4.36 3.13 3.96
CA ILE A 161 -5.36 3.14 2.89
C ILE A 161 -5.56 4.56 2.35
N GLY A 162 -5.80 5.52 3.24
CA GLY A 162 -6.02 6.92 2.89
C GLY A 162 -4.84 7.50 2.10
N PHE A 163 -3.62 7.31 2.60
CA PHE A 163 -2.41 7.76 1.91
C PHE A 163 -2.27 7.14 0.53
N PHE A 164 -2.43 5.82 0.37
CA PHE A 164 -2.24 5.15 -0.92
C PHE A 164 -3.24 5.63 -1.97
N LEU A 165 -4.51 5.78 -1.60
CA LEU A 165 -5.56 6.26 -2.51
C LEU A 165 -5.31 7.72 -2.92
N ILE A 166 -5.02 8.60 -1.95
CA ILE A 166 -4.72 10.02 -2.21
C ILE A 166 -3.44 10.16 -3.05
N ALA A 167 -2.40 9.40 -2.73
CA ALA A 167 -1.13 9.43 -3.45
C ALA A 167 -1.30 9.06 -4.92
N LEU A 168 -2.12 8.04 -5.23
CA LEU A 168 -2.39 7.66 -6.62
C LEU A 168 -3.27 8.68 -7.35
N ALA A 169 -4.29 9.22 -6.66
CA ALA A 169 -5.12 10.29 -7.20
C ALA A 169 -4.27 11.52 -7.57
N LEU A 170 -3.31 11.88 -6.72
CA LEU A 170 -2.38 12.99 -6.96
C LEU A 170 -1.23 12.65 -7.91
N GLY A 171 -1.00 11.38 -8.25
CA GLY A 171 0.05 11.01 -9.21
C GLY A 171 1.44 10.84 -8.64
N LEU A 172 1.57 10.64 -7.32
CA LEU A 172 2.85 10.46 -6.63
C LEU A 172 3.67 9.30 -7.19
N GLN A 173 3.03 8.29 -7.79
CA GLN A 173 3.71 7.17 -8.44
C GLN A 173 4.67 7.59 -9.57
N HIS A 174 4.44 8.77 -10.17
CA HIS A 174 5.27 9.33 -11.25
C HIS A 174 6.35 10.30 -10.75
N LEU A 175 6.32 10.66 -9.47
CA LEU A 175 7.24 11.64 -8.89
C LEU A 175 8.54 11.00 -8.40
N SER A 176 9.50 11.87 -8.07
CA SER A 176 10.80 11.46 -7.54
C SER A 176 10.65 10.73 -6.21
N ARG A 177 11.61 9.83 -5.87
CA ARG A 177 11.59 9.10 -4.59
C ARG A 177 11.55 10.06 -3.39
N ARG A 178 12.33 11.13 -3.46
CA ARG A 178 12.39 12.17 -2.43
C ARG A 178 11.03 12.84 -2.24
N THR A 179 10.37 13.23 -3.33
CA THR A 179 9.05 13.86 -3.26
C THR A 179 8.04 12.93 -2.59
N VAL A 180 7.97 11.66 -2.99
CA VAL A 180 7.06 10.68 -2.39
C VAL A 180 7.26 10.52 -0.89
N VAL A 181 8.51 10.36 -0.45
CA VAL A 181 8.82 10.19 0.97
C VAL A 181 8.49 11.47 1.75
N LEU A 182 8.87 12.65 1.24
CA LEU A 182 8.55 13.92 1.89
C LEU A 182 7.04 14.16 1.97
N THR A 183 6.28 13.85 0.92
CA THR A 183 4.82 13.97 0.95
C THR A 183 4.19 12.97 1.93
N SER A 184 4.73 11.75 2.04
CA SER A 184 4.28 10.78 3.04
C SER A 184 4.54 11.23 4.47
N VAL A 185 5.73 11.78 4.74
CA VAL A 185 6.07 12.37 6.04
C VAL A 185 5.17 13.57 6.33
N ALA A 186 4.99 14.47 5.36
CA ALA A 186 4.08 15.61 5.51
C ALA A 186 2.63 15.14 5.78
N PHE A 187 2.15 14.10 5.10
CA PHE A 187 0.84 13.52 5.37
C PHE A 187 0.73 12.92 6.79
N ALA A 188 1.78 12.25 7.29
CA ALA A 188 1.77 11.75 8.66
C ALA A 188 1.84 12.88 9.72
N VAL A 189 2.50 14.00 9.41
CA VAL A 189 2.68 15.11 10.35
C VAL A 189 1.48 16.06 10.36
N PHE A 190 0.99 16.50 9.19
CA PHE A 190 -0.02 17.55 9.13
C PHE A 190 -1.42 17.05 9.48
N PRO A 191 -2.11 16.21 8.67
CA PRO A 191 -3.45 15.78 9.02
C PRO A 191 -3.51 14.79 10.17
N VAL A 192 -2.51 13.92 10.35
CA VAL A 192 -2.56 12.85 11.37
C VAL A 192 -2.03 13.33 12.72
N TRP A 193 -0.73 13.66 12.82
CA TRP A 193 -0.15 14.09 14.09
C TRP A 193 -0.76 15.42 14.58
N ALA A 194 -0.81 16.45 13.73
CA ALA A 194 -1.36 17.74 14.18
C ALA A 194 -2.86 17.64 14.47
N GLY A 195 -3.61 16.77 13.78
CA GLY A 195 -5.01 16.47 14.09
C GLY A 195 -5.18 15.81 15.47
N LEU A 196 -4.30 14.88 15.83
CA LEU A 196 -4.24 14.30 17.17
C LEU A 196 -3.92 15.37 18.22
N ILE A 197 -2.87 16.17 18.01
CA ILE A 197 -2.49 17.24 18.95
C ILE A 197 -3.63 18.26 19.10
N ALA A 198 -4.28 18.65 18.00
CA ALA A 198 -5.45 19.52 18.04
C ALA A 198 -6.60 18.90 18.83
N THR A 199 -6.87 17.59 18.67
CA THR A 199 -7.89 16.89 19.47
C THR A 199 -7.58 16.97 20.96
N VAL A 200 -6.33 16.69 21.36
CA VAL A 200 -5.90 16.73 22.76
C VAL A 200 -5.92 18.15 23.33
N ALA A 201 -5.51 19.14 22.53
CA ALA A 201 -5.41 20.54 22.97
C ALA A 201 -6.75 21.26 23.03
N LEU A 202 -7.70 20.91 22.15
CA LEU A 202 -8.97 21.61 22.00
C LEU A 202 -10.13 20.94 22.75
N SER A 203 -10.02 19.64 23.09
CA SER A 203 -11.04 18.98 23.91
C SER A 203 -10.90 19.40 25.38
N PRO A 204 -12.03 19.63 26.10
CA PRO A 204 -12.03 19.92 27.54
C PRO A 204 -11.26 18.90 28.38
N ASP A 205 -11.39 17.62 28.04
CA ASP A 205 -10.78 16.50 28.79
C ASP A 205 -9.65 15.81 28.00
N GLY A 206 -9.17 16.41 26.90
CA GLY A 206 -8.24 15.76 25.97
C GLY A 206 -6.95 15.28 26.65
N GLN A 207 -6.37 16.12 27.51
CA GLN A 207 -5.11 15.80 28.20
C GLN A 207 -5.27 14.72 29.28
N GLN A 208 -6.42 14.67 29.96
CA GLN A 208 -6.75 13.66 30.96
C GLN A 208 -7.19 12.35 30.30
N ALA A 209 -7.92 12.44 29.18
CA ALA A 209 -8.44 11.30 28.44
C ALA A 209 -7.33 10.55 27.71
N MET A 210 -6.42 11.27 27.05
CA MET A 210 -5.37 10.69 26.22
C MET A 210 -4.00 10.79 26.89
N PHE A 211 -3.42 11.99 26.96
CA PHE A 211 -2.10 12.22 27.55
C PHE A 211 -1.82 13.71 27.75
N PRO A 212 -1.00 14.09 28.76
CA PRO A 212 -0.62 15.47 28.97
C PRO A 212 0.25 16.00 27.81
N LEU A 213 0.04 17.25 27.42
CA LEU A 213 0.85 17.92 26.40
C LEU A 213 2.06 18.58 27.06
N THR A 214 3.17 17.87 27.06
CA THR A 214 4.48 18.36 27.51
C THR A 214 5.45 18.44 26.32
N PRO A 215 6.56 19.18 26.44
CA PRO A 215 7.59 19.17 25.39
C PRO A 215 8.06 17.75 25.04
N THR A 216 8.15 16.86 26.04
CA THR A 216 8.53 15.46 25.86
C THR A 216 7.48 14.69 25.06
N THR A 217 6.20 14.72 25.45
CA THR A 217 5.16 13.97 24.73
C THR A 217 4.92 14.51 23.32
N LEU A 218 5.07 15.82 23.12
CA LEU A 218 5.05 16.45 21.79
C LEU A 218 6.22 15.97 20.92
N ALA A 219 7.45 15.98 21.45
CA ALA A 219 8.63 15.54 20.70
C ALA A 219 8.57 14.05 20.36
N LEU A 220 8.26 13.19 21.34
CA LEU A 220 8.19 11.74 21.13
C LEU A 220 7.05 11.37 20.18
N SER A 221 5.86 11.96 20.33
CA SER A 221 4.75 11.72 19.41
C SER A 221 5.08 12.19 17.98
N LEU A 222 5.78 13.32 17.82
CA LEU A 222 6.22 13.80 16.52
C LEU A 222 7.22 12.83 15.88
N ILE A 223 8.25 12.39 16.62
CA ILE A 223 9.24 11.42 16.14
C ILE A 223 8.54 10.14 15.66
N GLY A 224 7.58 9.64 16.43
CA GLY A 224 6.77 8.48 16.04
C GLY A 224 6.06 8.65 14.69
N HIS A 225 5.49 9.83 14.44
CA HIS A 225 4.83 10.12 13.16
C HIS A 225 5.81 10.37 12.00
N LEU A 226 7.01 10.88 12.28
CA LEU A 226 8.09 10.94 11.29
C LEU A 226 8.52 9.53 10.87
N ILE A 227 8.69 8.61 11.83
CA ILE A 227 8.99 7.20 11.57
C ILE A 227 7.86 6.57 10.74
N PHE A 228 6.61 6.75 11.17
CA PHE A 228 5.44 6.22 10.48
C PHE A 228 5.39 6.71 9.02
N GLY A 229 5.48 8.03 8.80
CA GLY A 229 5.43 8.63 7.48
C GLY A 229 6.58 8.20 6.57
N LEU A 230 7.78 8.03 7.13
CA LEU A 230 8.94 7.50 6.40
C LEU A 230 8.70 6.06 5.93
N VAL A 231 8.32 5.16 6.84
CA VAL A 231 8.08 3.74 6.54
C VAL A 231 6.94 3.58 5.53
N LEU A 232 5.84 4.31 5.71
CA LEU A 232 4.71 4.29 4.79
C LEU A 232 5.11 4.78 3.38
N GLY A 233 5.94 5.82 3.31
CA GLY A 233 6.44 6.37 2.04
C GLY A 233 7.36 5.39 1.30
N LEU A 234 8.24 4.71 2.03
CA LEU A 234 9.08 3.63 1.49
C LEU A 234 8.22 2.44 1.02
N GLY A 235 7.18 2.10 1.78
CA GLY A 235 6.20 1.08 1.42
C GLY A 235 5.47 1.39 0.12
N PHE A 236 4.98 2.63 -0.02
CA PHE A 236 4.39 3.11 -1.26
C PHE A 236 5.39 3.07 -2.42
N LEU A 237 6.64 3.51 -2.22
CA LEU A 237 7.68 3.44 -3.26
C LEU A 237 7.93 2.01 -3.74
N ARG A 238 7.88 1.02 -2.85
CA ARG A 238 8.00 -0.40 -3.17
C ARG A 238 6.79 -0.91 -3.95
N ALA A 239 5.58 -0.46 -3.59
CA ALA A 239 4.33 -0.92 -4.20
C ALA A 239 3.92 -0.15 -5.48
N ARG A 240 4.41 1.07 -5.70
CA ARG A 240 3.84 2.06 -6.66
C ARG A 240 3.66 1.57 -8.09
N ARG A 241 4.54 0.68 -8.57
CA ARG A 241 4.42 0.09 -9.93
C ARG A 241 3.28 -0.92 -10.01
N SER A 242 3.07 -1.69 -8.94
CA SER A 242 1.98 -2.66 -8.86
C SER A 242 0.65 -1.93 -8.74
N VAL A 243 0.51 -1.08 -7.71
CA VAL A 243 -0.76 -0.39 -7.41
C VAL A 243 -1.14 0.63 -8.47
N GLY A 244 -0.17 1.27 -9.14
CA GLY A 244 -0.46 2.22 -10.22
C GLY A 244 -1.14 1.59 -11.45
N ARG A 245 -1.00 0.27 -11.66
CA ARG A 245 -1.70 -0.44 -12.74
C ARG A 245 -3.19 -0.66 -12.45
N HIS A 246 -3.57 -0.57 -11.18
CA HIS A 246 -4.95 -0.76 -10.72
C HIS A 246 -5.72 0.55 -10.57
N TRP A 247 -5.03 1.69 -10.70
CA TRP A 247 -5.65 3.01 -10.65
C TRP A 247 -6.31 3.33 -11.99
N PRO A 248 -7.63 3.63 -12.02
CA PRO A 248 -8.39 3.70 -13.27
C PRO A 248 -8.42 5.09 -13.92
N TRP A 249 -7.91 6.13 -13.24
CA TRP A 249 -7.99 7.52 -13.71
C TRP A 249 -6.62 8.11 -14.00
N SER A 250 -6.60 9.13 -14.87
CA SER A 250 -5.42 9.98 -15.01
C SER A 250 -5.13 10.69 -13.70
N PRO A 251 -3.86 10.78 -13.27
CA PRO A 251 -3.51 11.51 -12.06
C PRO A 251 -3.81 13.01 -12.18
N LEU A 252 -4.11 13.64 -11.04
CA LEU A 252 -4.42 15.07 -10.97
C LEU A 252 -3.20 15.96 -11.26
N LEU A 253 -2.00 15.55 -10.82
CA LEU A 253 -0.78 16.28 -11.14
C LEU A 253 -0.20 15.77 -12.47
N PRO A 254 0.12 16.66 -13.42
CA PRO A 254 0.81 16.28 -14.64
C PRO A 254 2.13 15.59 -14.28
N ALA A 255 2.35 14.38 -14.82
CA ALA A 255 3.68 13.80 -14.77
C ALA A 255 4.62 14.78 -15.50
N ALA A 256 5.61 15.32 -14.79
CA ALA A 256 6.63 16.15 -15.42
C ALA A 256 7.20 15.37 -16.59
N ARG A 257 6.84 15.77 -17.82
CA ARG A 257 7.43 15.20 -19.04
C ARG A 257 8.93 15.34 -18.85
N ARG A 258 9.66 14.22 -18.80
CA ARG A 258 11.11 14.26 -18.94
C ARG A 258 11.39 14.97 -20.26
N ALA A 259 11.70 16.26 -20.19
CA ALA A 259 12.28 17.02 -21.29
C ALA A 259 13.63 16.35 -21.59
N GLY A 260 13.64 15.42 -22.54
CA GLY A 260 14.79 14.56 -22.73
C GLY A 260 14.60 13.46 -23.77
N SER A 261 13.80 13.72 -24.79
CA SER A 261 13.96 13.08 -26.09
C SER A 261 14.09 14.22 -27.09
N ARG A 262 15.28 14.84 -27.13
CA ARG A 262 15.73 15.50 -28.34
C ARG A 262 15.73 14.43 -29.42
N THR A 263 14.63 14.33 -30.17
CA THR A 263 14.70 13.84 -31.53
C THR A 263 15.64 14.79 -32.25
N HIS A 264 16.91 14.42 -32.32
CA HIS A 264 17.78 14.97 -33.35
C HIS A 264 17.07 14.74 -34.68
N PRO A 265 16.78 15.79 -35.48
CA PRO A 265 16.48 15.58 -36.88
C PRO A 265 17.77 14.99 -37.47
N PHE A 266 17.75 13.70 -37.78
CA PHE A 266 18.82 13.05 -38.51
C PHE A 266 18.75 13.56 -39.95
N HIS A 267 19.29 14.74 -40.20
CA HIS A 267 19.65 15.18 -41.55
C HIS A 267 20.92 14.44 -41.94
N GLY A 268 20.76 13.32 -42.63
CA GLY A 268 21.84 12.57 -43.23
C GLY A 268 21.34 11.83 -44.46
N ARG A 269 21.63 12.41 -45.63
CA ARG A 269 21.39 11.85 -46.98
C ARG A 269 21.95 10.43 -47.16
N PRO A 270 21.48 9.69 -48.18
CA PRO A 270 21.86 8.31 -48.42
C PRO A 270 23.22 8.19 -49.14
N ALA A 271 23.82 7.01 -48.98
CA ALA A 271 24.84 6.33 -49.81
C ALA A 271 26.18 6.10 -49.10
N SER A 272 26.43 4.86 -48.70
CA SER A 272 27.31 3.96 -49.46
C SER A 272 27.61 2.71 -48.65
N ARG A 273 27.58 1.58 -49.36
CA ARG A 273 28.01 0.27 -48.89
C ARG A 273 29.48 0.34 -48.49
N PHE A 274 29.82 -0.16 -47.30
CA PHE A 274 31.08 -0.88 -47.11
C PHE A 274 30.88 -1.99 -46.08
N ARG A 275 30.91 -3.22 -46.58
CA ARG A 275 31.14 -4.42 -45.77
C ARG A 275 32.58 -4.36 -45.28
N SER A 276 32.79 -4.53 -43.98
CA SER A 276 34.01 -5.19 -43.52
C SER A 276 33.72 -5.93 -42.23
N ALA A 277 33.90 -7.24 -42.32
CA ALA A 277 33.80 -8.19 -41.24
C ALA A 277 35.06 -8.07 -40.37
N VAL A 278 34.89 -7.84 -39.07
CA VAL A 278 35.92 -8.13 -38.07
C VAL A 278 35.29 -9.00 -37.01
N ARG A 279 35.58 -10.30 -37.08
CA ARG A 279 35.42 -11.25 -35.99
C ARG A 279 36.54 -11.01 -34.99
N LEU A 280 36.20 -10.83 -33.72
CA LEU A 280 37.09 -11.03 -32.58
C LEU A 280 36.34 -11.79 -31.49
N PRO A 281 37.07 -12.53 -30.62
CA PRO A 281 36.68 -13.86 -30.21
C PRO A 281 36.01 -13.93 -28.84
N ALA A 282 35.32 -15.05 -28.65
CA ALA A 282 34.77 -15.51 -27.39
C ALA A 282 35.84 -15.54 -26.30
N ARG A 283 35.58 -14.87 -25.17
CA ARG A 283 36.38 -15.01 -23.96
C ARG A 283 35.62 -15.82 -22.91
N ALA A 284 36.24 -16.95 -22.62
CA ALA A 284 36.07 -17.90 -21.54
C ALA A 284 35.46 -17.35 -20.24
N GLY A 285 34.62 -18.18 -19.64
CA GLY A 285 34.05 -17.95 -18.32
C GLY A 285 34.89 -18.47 -17.15
N ARG A 286 34.23 -18.41 -15.98
CA ARG A 286 34.48 -18.98 -14.63
C ARG A 286 34.53 -17.89 -13.55
N PRO A 287 34.26 -18.20 -12.26
CA PRO A 287 33.25 -19.12 -11.73
C PRO A 287 32.43 -18.48 -10.58
N ARG A 288 31.40 -19.21 -10.14
CA ARG A 288 30.64 -18.96 -8.90
C ARG A 288 31.54 -19.14 -7.67
N SER A 289 31.55 -18.16 -6.77
CA SER A 289 32.11 -18.30 -5.42
C SER A 289 30.99 -18.48 -4.42
N ALA A 290 30.70 -19.74 -4.10
CA ALA A 290 30.14 -20.14 -2.81
C ALA A 290 31.35 -20.43 -1.90
N ALA A 291 31.58 -19.59 -0.89
CA ALA A 291 32.36 -19.90 0.32
C ALA A 291 32.56 -18.62 1.14
N LEU A 292 31.72 -18.39 2.15
CA LEU A 292 32.11 -17.78 3.42
C LEU A 292 31.03 -18.07 4.47
N MET A 293 30.83 -19.38 4.71
CA MET A 293 30.55 -19.89 6.05
C MET A 293 31.88 -20.44 6.57
N GLN A 294 32.14 -20.26 7.87
CA GLN A 294 33.17 -20.90 8.69
C GLN A 294 34.40 -20.04 9.08
N ALA A 295 34.18 -19.17 10.07
CA ALA A 295 35.13 -18.69 11.08
C ALA A 295 34.28 -17.99 12.17
N CYS A 296 34.27 -18.30 13.47
CA CYS A 296 35.03 -19.20 14.31
C CYS A 296 34.07 -19.78 15.38
N GLY A 297 34.14 -21.09 15.60
CA GLY A 297 33.86 -21.66 16.92
C GLY A 297 35.14 -21.59 17.78
N GLU A 298 34.96 -21.87 19.06
CA GLU A 298 35.99 -22.11 20.09
C GLU A 298 36.50 -20.90 20.89
N CYS A 299 35.80 -20.64 22.00
CA CYS A 299 36.32 -20.45 23.37
C CYS A 299 35.07 -20.44 24.26
N GLY A 300 34.75 -21.45 25.06
CA GLY A 300 35.59 -22.03 26.09
C GLY A 300 34.94 -21.69 27.43
N ALA A 301 34.19 -22.63 28.00
CA ALA A 301 33.49 -22.52 29.27
C ALA A 301 34.46 -22.30 30.44
N THR A 302 34.05 -21.51 31.44
CA THR A 302 34.30 -21.85 32.86
C THR A 302 33.14 -21.34 33.71
N ALA A 303 32.52 -22.29 34.40
CA ALA A 303 31.69 -22.04 35.57
C ALA A 303 32.59 -21.55 36.73
N ARG A 304 32.07 -20.63 37.54
CA ARG A 304 32.41 -20.53 38.96
C ARG A 304 31.25 -19.92 39.72
N ASP A 305 30.66 -20.77 40.56
CA ASP A 305 29.99 -20.39 41.79
C ASP A 305 30.93 -19.54 42.66
N THR A 306 30.38 -18.53 43.33
CA THR A 306 30.71 -18.22 44.74
C THR A 306 29.62 -17.34 45.33
N GLU A 307 29.27 -17.71 46.55
CA GLU A 307 28.26 -17.17 47.46
C GLU A 307 28.52 -15.70 47.88
N GLY A 308 27.44 -15.07 48.33
CA GLY A 308 27.39 -13.76 48.98
C GLY A 308 25.95 -13.35 49.23
#